data_AF-A0A7V9WNX3-F1
#
_entry.id   AF-A0A7V9WNX3-F1
#
_cell.length_a   1.000
_cell.length_b   1.000
_cell.length_c   1.000
_cell.angle_alpha   90.00
_cell.angle_beta   90.00
_cell.angle_gamma   90.00
#
_symmetry.space_group_name_H-M   'P 1'
#
loop_
_entity.id
_entity.type
_entity.pdbx_description
1 polymer ?
#
loop_
_entity_poly.entity_id
_entity_poly.type
_entity_poly.pdbx_seq_one_letter_code
_entity_poly.pdbx_strand_id
1 'polypeptide(L)'
;MGNRFDMPPLPSPRGEISALLLEKLPGPVGPLDPPSLPDFAAPLGDEDLQLSLYLLYELHYRGFDGVDDGWEWEPSLVALAGRLERVFEAAVREAVGPLPPAPAPEEADRALRAAAEADDGPSMSLYLSRDGTDEQ
;
A
#
# COMPACT_ATOMS: atom_id res chain seq x y z
N MET A 1 -30.69 3.73 0.12
CA MET A 1 -30.40 2.29 0.22
C MET A 1 -29.11 2.07 -0.56
N GLY A 2 -27.96 2.27 0.08
CA GLY A 2 -26.64 2.14 -0.57
C GLY A 2 -26.39 0.69 -0.97
N ASN A 3 -25.83 0.49 -2.16
CA ASN A 3 -25.66 -0.83 -2.74
C ASN A 3 -24.63 -1.61 -1.89
N ARG A 4 -24.95 -2.84 -1.49
CA ARG A 4 -24.09 -3.75 -0.71
C ARG A 4 -22.88 -4.28 -1.51
N PHE A 5 -22.43 -3.51 -2.49
CA PHE A 5 -21.40 -3.83 -3.50
C PHE A 5 -20.31 -2.73 -3.58
N ASP A 6 -20.34 -1.69 -2.73
CA ASP A 6 -19.40 -0.57 -2.82
C ASP A 6 -18.09 -0.82 -2.06
N MET A 7 -18.09 -1.73 -1.07
CA MET A 7 -16.89 -2.07 -0.30
C MET A 7 -16.26 -3.38 -0.78
N PRO A 8 -14.93 -3.45 -0.93
CA PRO A 8 -14.26 -4.68 -1.33
C PRO A 8 -14.43 -5.79 -0.29
N PRO A 9 -14.49 -7.07 -0.71
CA PRO A 9 -14.41 -8.19 0.22
C PRO A 9 -12.99 -8.31 0.79
N LEU A 10 -12.87 -8.98 1.93
CA LEU A 10 -11.56 -9.31 2.50
C LEU A 10 -10.81 -10.31 1.61
N PRO A 11 -9.54 -10.05 1.26
CA PRO A 11 -8.71 -10.93 0.44
C PRO A 11 -8.21 -12.16 1.22
N SER A 12 -7.52 -13.07 0.53
CA SER A 12 -6.80 -14.18 1.16
C SER A 12 -5.44 -13.75 1.72
N PRO A 13 -5.00 -14.27 2.88
CA PRO A 13 -3.72 -13.90 3.50
C PRO A 13 -2.52 -14.32 2.65
N ARG A 14 -1.42 -13.58 2.81
CA ARG A 14 -0.12 -13.81 2.12
C ARG A 14 1.03 -14.09 3.07
N GLY A 15 0.80 -14.00 4.38
CA GLY A 15 1.77 -14.33 5.42
C GLY A 15 1.17 -14.12 6.80
N GLU A 16 2.02 -14.08 7.81
CA GLU A 16 1.62 -14.06 9.22
C GLU A 16 0.90 -12.75 9.60
N ILE A 17 1.34 -11.61 9.06
CA ILE A 17 0.79 -10.30 9.44
C ILE A 17 -0.59 -10.11 8.81
N SER A 18 -0.72 -10.40 7.52
CA SER A 18 -2.01 -10.33 6.83
C SER A 18 -2.99 -11.38 7.36
N ALA A 19 -2.53 -12.57 7.74
CA ALA A 19 -3.37 -13.57 8.40
C ALA A 19 -3.92 -13.06 9.75
N LEU A 20 -3.07 -12.45 10.57
CA LEU A 20 -3.49 -11.86 11.84
C LEU A 20 -4.54 -10.76 11.64
N LEU A 21 -4.32 -9.86 10.68
CA LEU A 21 -5.28 -8.80 10.34
C LEU A 21 -6.62 -9.40 9.87
N LEU A 22 -6.59 -10.34 8.93
CA LEU A 22 -7.77 -10.96 8.35
C LEU A 22 -8.55 -11.82 9.35
N GLU A 23 -7.90 -12.34 10.40
CA GLU A 23 -8.58 -13.00 11.52
C GLU A 23 -9.32 -12.00 12.41
N LYS A 24 -8.75 -10.81 12.64
CA LYS A 24 -9.25 -9.85 13.64
C LYS A 24 -10.28 -8.87 13.10
N LEU A 25 -10.09 -8.35 11.89
CA LEU A 25 -10.94 -7.31 11.30
C LEU A 25 -12.44 -7.65 11.23
N PRO A 26 -12.88 -8.91 10.98
CA PRO A 26 -14.31 -9.27 11.01
C PRO A 26 -14.94 -9.20 12.40
N GLY A 27 -14.13 -9.12 13.46
CA GLY A 27 -14.56 -9.09 14.85
C GLY A 27 -14.85 -7.68 15.36
N PRO A 28 -15.28 -7.56 16.64
CA PRO A 28 -15.44 -6.27 17.28
C PRO A 28 -14.10 -5.53 17.37
N VAL A 29 -14.14 -4.22 17.19
CA VAL A 29 -12.97 -3.34 17.34
C VAL A 29 -12.33 -3.54 18.71
N GLY A 30 -11.02 -3.77 18.72
CA GLY A 30 -10.28 -4.00 19.94
C GLY A 30 -8.77 -4.08 19.71
N PRO A 31 -7.96 -4.09 20.78
CA PRO A 31 -6.52 -4.08 20.65
C PRO A 31 -6.02 -5.39 19.99
N LEU A 32 -5.02 -5.22 19.13
CA LEU A 32 -4.24 -6.27 18.51
C LEU A 32 -2.92 -6.44 19.28
N ASP A 33 -2.56 -7.69 19.57
CA ASP A 33 -1.20 -7.99 20.02
C ASP A 33 -0.22 -7.69 18.87
N PRO A 34 0.80 -6.85 19.09
CA PRO A 34 1.67 -6.41 18.01
C PRO A 34 2.46 -7.59 17.45
N PRO A 35 2.35 -7.90 16.14
CA PRO A 35 3.13 -8.99 15.55
C PRO A 35 4.62 -8.65 15.58
N SER A 36 5.44 -9.69 15.65
CA SER A 36 6.85 -9.57 15.31
C SER A 36 6.96 -9.30 13.82
N LEU A 37 7.75 -8.29 13.45
CA LEU A 37 8.05 -8.06 12.04
C LEU A 37 9.28 -8.88 11.69
N PRO A 38 9.25 -9.68 10.60
CA PRO A 38 10.45 -10.33 10.11
C PRO A 38 11.44 -9.29 9.58
N ASP A 39 12.69 -9.72 9.40
CA ASP A 39 13.64 -8.99 8.58
C ASP A 39 13.29 -9.25 7.10
N PHE A 40 12.63 -8.28 6.48
CA PHE A 40 12.13 -8.41 5.12
C PHE A 40 13.29 -8.36 4.12
N ALA A 41 13.65 -9.49 3.52
CA ALA A 41 14.76 -9.57 2.56
C ALA A 41 14.53 -8.74 1.28
N ALA A 42 13.26 -8.58 0.86
CA ALA A 42 12.87 -7.78 -0.30
C ALA A 42 11.55 -7.03 -0.03
N PRO A 43 11.55 -5.96 0.78
CA PRO A 43 10.31 -5.35 1.28
C PRO A 43 9.35 -4.85 0.18
N LEU A 44 9.89 -4.37 -0.95
CA LEU A 44 9.07 -3.88 -2.07
C LEU A 44 8.33 -5.02 -2.80
N GLY A 45 8.82 -6.26 -2.71
CA GLY A 45 8.22 -7.44 -3.34
C GLY A 45 7.59 -8.42 -2.34
N ASP A 46 7.58 -8.09 -1.05
CA ASP A 46 7.04 -8.98 -0.02
C ASP A 46 5.51 -8.92 0.03
N GLU A 47 4.85 -10.00 -0.38
CA GLU A 47 3.39 -10.03 -0.52
C GLU A 47 2.65 -9.81 0.82
N ASP A 48 3.22 -10.25 1.95
CA ASP A 48 2.58 -10.11 3.26
C ASP A 48 2.64 -8.65 3.76
N LEU A 49 3.80 -8.00 3.60
CA LEU A 49 3.96 -6.57 3.88
C LEU A 49 3.04 -5.72 3.01
N GLN A 50 3.05 -5.95 1.69
CA GLN A 50 2.23 -5.18 0.75
C GLN A 50 0.74 -5.37 1.02
N LEU A 51 0.29 -6.61 1.24
CA LEU A 51 -1.11 -6.87 1.57
C LEU A 51 -1.51 -6.24 2.90
N SER A 52 -0.64 -6.31 3.92
CA SER A 52 -0.93 -5.73 5.23
C SER A 52 -1.06 -4.20 5.15
N LEU A 53 -0.17 -3.51 4.41
CA LEU A 53 -0.30 -2.07 4.15
C LEU A 53 -1.58 -1.75 3.38
N TYR A 54 -1.94 -2.54 2.36
CA TYR A 54 -3.20 -2.38 1.64
C TYR A 54 -4.42 -2.47 2.58
N LEU A 55 -4.48 -3.51 3.43
CA LEU A 55 -5.57 -3.69 4.39
C LEU A 55 -5.70 -2.48 5.31
N LEU A 56 -4.57 -1.99 5.85
CA LEU A 56 -4.54 -0.85 6.76
C LEU A 56 -4.96 0.45 6.08
N TYR A 57 -4.50 0.70 4.85
CA TYR A 57 -4.88 1.89 4.10
C TYR A 57 -6.34 1.88 3.66
N GLU A 58 -6.88 0.74 3.26
CA GLU A 58 -8.26 0.68 2.80
C GLU A 58 -9.23 1.00 3.94
N LEU A 59 -8.91 0.66 5.20
CA LEU A 59 -9.66 1.06 6.39
C LEU A 59 -9.77 2.58 6.56
N HIS A 60 -8.75 3.34 6.13
CA HIS A 60 -8.74 4.80 6.17
C HIS A 60 -9.37 5.45 4.93
N TYR A 61 -9.78 4.65 3.93
CA TYR A 61 -10.29 5.17 2.67
C TYR A 61 -11.75 4.80 2.42
N ARG A 62 -12.05 3.49 2.28
CA ARG A 62 -13.43 3.01 2.05
C ARG A 62 -13.92 2.05 3.11
N GLY A 63 -13.02 1.27 3.72
CA GLY A 63 -13.35 0.11 4.55
C GLY A 63 -13.52 -1.19 3.74
N PHE A 64 -13.96 -2.25 4.41
CA PHE A 64 -14.24 -3.57 3.83
C PHE A 64 -15.66 -4.02 4.17
N ASP A 65 -16.26 -4.84 3.30
CA ASP A 65 -17.58 -5.40 3.58
C ASP A 65 -17.60 -6.19 4.89
N GLY A 66 -18.49 -5.79 5.81
CA GLY A 66 -18.65 -6.42 7.13
C GLY A 66 -17.58 -6.09 8.16
N VAL A 67 -16.68 -5.14 7.91
CA VAL A 67 -15.68 -4.65 8.87
C VAL A 67 -16.17 -3.34 9.50
N ASP A 68 -15.99 -3.20 10.81
CA ASP A 68 -16.38 -1.99 11.56
C ASP A 68 -15.40 -0.84 11.28
N ASP A 69 -15.90 0.32 10.84
CA ASP A 69 -15.11 1.51 10.53
C ASP A 69 -14.30 2.02 11.74
N GLY A 70 -14.70 1.69 12.98
CA GLY A 70 -13.97 2.04 14.18
C GLY A 70 -12.55 1.47 14.25
N TRP A 71 -12.24 0.44 13.45
CA TRP A 71 -10.88 -0.08 13.29
C TRP A 71 -9.89 0.96 12.76
N GLU A 72 -10.34 1.97 12.00
CA GLU A 72 -9.48 3.04 11.47
C GLU A 72 -8.81 3.85 12.59
N TRP A 73 -9.42 3.93 13.78
CA TRP A 73 -8.90 4.68 14.93
C TRP A 73 -8.29 3.79 16.00
N GLU A 74 -8.27 2.47 15.81
CA GLU A 74 -7.76 1.55 16.81
C GLU A 74 -6.23 1.75 16.97
N PRO A 75 -5.74 2.11 18.17
CA PRO A 75 -4.35 2.52 18.35
C PRO A 75 -3.31 1.47 17.97
N SER A 76 -3.58 0.18 18.18
CA SER A 76 -2.62 -0.88 17.86
C SER A 76 -2.46 -1.10 16.34
N LEU A 77 -3.51 -0.91 15.54
CA LEU A 77 -3.47 -0.90 14.08
C LEU A 77 -2.74 0.32 13.54
N VAL A 78 -2.99 1.51 14.09
CA VAL A 78 -2.23 2.74 13.74
C VAL A 78 -0.74 2.54 14.05
N ALA A 79 -0.41 1.92 15.19
CA ALA A 79 0.96 1.61 15.55
C ALA A 79 1.60 0.56 14.62
N LEU A 80 0.84 -0.45 14.19
CA LEU A 80 1.29 -1.45 13.22
C LEU A 80 1.54 -0.82 11.85
N ALA A 81 0.61 0.01 11.35
CA ALA A 81 0.76 0.76 10.10
C ALA A 81 2.06 1.54 10.08
N GLY A 82 2.31 2.36 11.11
CA GLY A 82 3.56 3.12 11.19
C GLY A 82 4.82 2.25 11.22
N ARG A 83 4.78 1.03 11.77
CA ARG A 83 5.94 0.10 11.74
C ARG A 83 6.18 -0.44 10.33
N LEU A 84 5.13 -0.86 9.63
CA LEU A 84 5.20 -1.40 8.27
C LEU A 84 5.60 -0.30 7.26
N GLU A 85 5.04 0.89 7.40
CA GLU A 85 5.36 2.07 6.60
C GLU A 85 6.84 2.42 6.67
N ARG A 86 7.45 2.39 7.85
CA ARG A 86 8.88 2.67 7.99
C ARG A 86 9.75 1.66 7.23
N VAL A 87 9.36 0.39 7.21
CA VAL A 87 10.06 -0.65 6.44
C VAL A 87 9.91 -0.37 4.95
N PHE A 88 8.68 -0.11 4.49
CA PHE A 88 8.40 0.17 3.09
C PHE A 88 9.07 1.46 2.60
N GLU A 89 8.95 2.56 3.35
CA GLU A 89 9.56 3.85 3.04
C GLU A 89 11.08 3.74 2.95
N ALA A 90 11.72 3.03 3.88
CA ALA A 90 13.17 2.81 3.84
C ALA A 90 13.58 2.10 2.54
N ALA A 91 12.86 1.04 2.16
CA ALA A 91 13.12 0.29 0.94
C ALA A 91 12.87 1.14 -0.33
N VAL A 92 11.82 1.98 -0.34
CA VAL A 92 11.58 2.92 -1.45
C VAL A 92 12.72 3.92 -1.57
N ARG A 93 13.17 4.51 -0.45
CA ARG A 93 14.29 5.46 -0.45
C ARG A 93 15.59 4.84 -0.94
N GLU A 94 15.85 3.59 -0.55
CA GLU A 94 17.01 2.84 -1.02
C GLU A 94 16.92 2.57 -2.53
N ALA A 95 15.76 2.12 -3.03
CA ALA A 95 15.56 1.81 -4.44
C ALA A 95 15.65 3.04 -5.34
N VAL A 96 15.14 4.18 -4.90
CA VAL A 96 15.24 5.47 -5.62
C VAL A 96 16.67 6.01 -5.58
N GLY A 97 17.39 5.76 -4.49
CA GLY A 97 18.74 6.28 -4.28
C GLY A 97 18.77 7.79 -4.02
N PRO A 98 19.95 8.42 -4.15
CA PRO A 98 20.12 9.85 -3.89
C PRO A 98 19.29 10.71 -4.83
N LEU A 99 18.46 11.59 -4.26
CA LEU A 99 17.68 12.55 -5.02
C LEU A 99 18.54 13.79 -5.39
N PRO A 100 18.34 14.37 -6.58
CA PRO A 100 18.91 15.67 -6.91
C PRO A 100 18.36 16.75 -5.95
N PRO A 101 19.07 17.89 -5.78
CA PRO A 101 18.56 19.00 -5.00
C PRO A 101 17.23 19.49 -5.57
N ALA A 102 16.32 19.91 -4.69
CA ALA A 102 15.05 20.48 -5.12
C ALA A 102 15.29 21.73 -5.98
N PRO A 103 14.56 21.90 -7.10
CA PRO A 103 14.66 23.09 -7.93
C PRO A 103 14.21 24.33 -7.14
N ALA A 104 14.71 25.50 -7.54
CA ALA A 104 14.20 26.75 -7.00
C ALA A 104 12.70 26.91 -7.34
N PRO A 105 11.87 27.56 -6.48
CA PRO A 105 10.43 27.65 -6.70
C PRO A 105 10.03 28.21 -8.08
N GLU A 106 10.79 29.18 -8.60
CA GLU A 106 10.60 29.78 -9.92
C GLU A 106 10.93 28.84 -11.09
N GLU A 107 11.66 27.75 -10.85
CA GLU A 107 12.01 26.75 -11.85
C GLU A 107 11.12 25.49 -11.78
N ALA A 108 10.21 25.42 -10.82
CA ALA A 108 9.38 24.24 -10.57
C ALA A 108 8.58 23.79 -11.81
N ASP A 109 7.92 24.73 -12.52
CA ASP A 109 7.17 24.40 -13.75
C ASP A 109 8.08 23.82 -14.83
N ARG A 110 9.27 24.39 -15.02
CA ARG A 110 10.26 23.88 -16.00
C ARG A 110 10.75 22.49 -15.60
N ALA A 111 11.07 22.28 -14.33
CA ALA A 111 11.54 21.00 -13.81
C ALA A 111 10.48 19.89 -13.93
N LEU A 112 9.21 20.19 -13.64
CA LEU A 112 8.10 19.24 -13.80
C LEU A 112 7.89 18.83 -15.26
N ARG A 113 7.95 19.79 -16.20
CA ARG A 113 7.85 19.48 -17.64
C ARG A 113 9.01 18.61 -18.11
N ALA A 114 10.23 18.96 -17.72
CA ALA A 114 11.41 18.17 -18.07
C ALA A 114 11.32 16.74 -17.53
N ALA A 115 10.81 16.55 -16.31
CA ALA A 115 10.58 15.22 -15.75
C ALA A 115 9.53 14.42 -16.53
N ALA A 116 8.44 15.06 -16.96
CA ALA A 116 7.40 14.42 -17.78
C ALA A 116 7.90 14.06 -19.19
N GLU A 117 8.75 14.90 -19.78
CA GLU A 117 9.36 14.65 -21.11
C GLU A 117 10.44 13.56 -21.07
N ALA A 118 11.12 13.39 -19.92
CA ALA A 118 12.13 12.37 -19.71
C ALA A 118 11.55 10.97 -19.37
N ASP A 119 10.23 10.82 -19.34
CA ASP A 119 9.58 9.52 -19.16
C ASP A 119 9.72 8.67 -20.44
N ASP A 120 10.88 8.03 -20.56
CA ASP A 120 11.25 7.13 -21.66
C ASP A 120 10.79 5.68 -21.41
N GLY A 121 9.95 5.44 -20.40
CA GLY A 121 9.43 4.11 -20.08
C GLY A 121 8.56 3.54 -21.20
N PRO A 122 8.62 2.22 -21.49
CA PRO A 122 7.68 1.62 -22.43
C PRO A 122 6.25 1.85 -21.93
N SER A 123 5.40 2.43 -22.76
CA SER A 123 3.99 2.61 -22.41
C SER A 123 3.37 1.26 -22.09
N MET A 124 2.99 1.08 -20.82
CA MET A 124 2.34 -0.13 -20.33
C MET A 124 1.07 -0.42 -21.13
N SER A 125 0.32 0.62 -21.52
CA SER A 125 -0.89 0.50 -22.35
C SER A 125 -0.58 0.02 -23.77
N LEU A 126 0.52 0.50 -24.39
CA LEU A 126 0.95 0.00 -25.70
C LEU A 126 1.50 -1.42 -25.63
N TYR A 127 2.19 -1.76 -24.54
CA TYR A 127 2.66 -3.12 -24.28
C TYR A 127 1.48 -4.08 -24.09
N LEU A 128 0.55 -3.79 -23.19
CA LEU A 128 -0.67 -4.60 -22.98
C LEU A 128 -1.50 -4.72 -24.26
N SER A 129 -1.61 -3.64 -25.04
CA SER A 129 -2.31 -3.68 -26.33
C SER A 129 -1.67 -4.59 -27.38
N ARG A 130 -0.34 -4.78 -27.35
CA ARG A 130 0.40 -5.52 -28.38
C ARG A 130 0.70 -6.95 -27.96
N ASP A 131 1.09 -7.11 -26.69
CA ASP A 131 1.72 -8.30 -26.14
C ASP A 131 1.04 -8.80 -24.86
N GLY A 132 -0.01 -8.11 -24.38
CA GLY A 132 -0.79 -8.54 -23.21
C GLY A 132 -1.57 -9.82 -23.47
N THR A 133 -1.67 -10.66 -22.45
CA THR A 133 -2.51 -11.88 -22.45
C THR A 133 -3.81 -11.63 -21.69
N ASP A 134 -4.83 -12.47 -21.88
CA ASP A 134 -6.13 -12.30 -21.19
C ASP A 134 -6.03 -12.36 -19.64
N GLU A 135 -4.92 -12.83 -19.10
CA GLU A 135 -4.63 -12.88 -17.66
C GLU A 135 -3.92 -11.62 -17.12
N GLN A 136 -3.59 -10.64 -17.97
CA GLN A 136 -2.87 -9.39 -17.64
C GLN A 136 -3.66 -8.14 -18.02
#